data_AF-A0A2G1BNY6-F1
#
_entry.id   AF-A0A2G1BNY6-F1
#
_cell.length_a   1.000
_cell.length_b   1.000
_cell.length_c   1.000
_cell.angle_alpha   90.00
_cell.angle_beta   90.00
_cell.angle_gamma   90.00
#
_symmetry.space_group_name_H-M   'P 1'
#
loop_
_entity.id
_entity.type
_entity.pdbx_description
1 polymer ?
#
loop_
_entity_poly.entity_id
_entity_poly.type
_entity_poly.pdbx_seq_one_letter_code
_entity_poly.pdbx_strand_id
1 'polypeptide(L)'
;PLLAIASLLGIPPQDRHQIFAWINAVLDYADRQLGETSQTSAQAMQQFMAYGHRFVEARRQAPGEDVISLAVTGELNDGLGRLSAVEQWMGFNFVMGAGR
;
A
#
# COMPACT_ATOMS: atom_id res chain seq x y z
N PRO A 1 9.11 -5.06 8.63
CA PRO A 1 9.06 -4.81 7.17
C PRO A 1 7.78 -4.09 6.70
N LEU A 2 6.59 -4.63 7.00
CA LEU A 2 5.32 -4.09 6.50
C LEU A 2 5.00 -2.65 6.99
N LEU A 3 5.37 -2.31 8.22
CA LEU A 3 5.21 -0.96 8.77
C LEU A 3 6.04 0.11 8.03
N ALA A 4 7.23 -0.28 7.53
CA ALA A 4 8.06 0.60 6.72
C ALA A 4 7.42 0.83 5.35
N ILE A 5 6.89 -0.22 4.72
CA ILE A 5 6.14 -0.14 3.46
C ILE A 5 4.89 0.74 3.65
N ALA A 6 4.12 0.53 4.71
CA ALA A 6 2.93 1.33 5.01
C ALA A 6 3.28 2.82 5.19
N SER A 7 4.42 3.12 5.81
CA SER A 7 4.89 4.50 5.95
C SER A 7 5.29 5.10 4.60
N LEU A 8 5.98 4.33 3.75
CA LEU A 8 6.37 4.76 2.39
C LEU A 8 5.16 5.01 1.47
N LEU A 9 4.10 4.23 1.65
CA LEU A 9 2.82 4.41 0.95
C LEU A 9 1.97 5.56 1.52
N GLY A 10 2.42 6.21 2.60
CA GLY A 10 1.71 7.33 3.23
C GLY A 10 0.52 6.92 4.08
N ILE A 11 0.41 5.65 4.46
CA ILE A 11 -0.70 5.13 5.25
C ILE A 11 -0.59 5.66 6.70
N PRO A 12 -1.65 6.31 7.22
CA PRO A 12 -1.66 6.83 8.58
C PRO A 12 -1.47 5.73 9.63
N PRO A 13 -0.73 5.98 10.74
CA PRO A 13 -0.49 4.98 11.78
C PRO A 13 -1.75 4.29 12.32
N GLN A 14 -2.84 5.04 12.48
CA GLN A 14 -4.12 4.53 12.97
C GLN A 14 -4.76 3.49 12.04
N ASP A 15 -4.51 3.55 10.73
CA ASP A 15 -5.15 2.67 9.75
C ASP A 15 -4.36 1.38 9.54
N ARG A 16 -3.10 1.34 9.98
CA ARG A 16 -2.17 0.21 9.74
C ARG A 16 -2.67 -1.10 10.33
N HIS A 17 -3.25 -1.06 11.53
CA HIS A 17 -3.79 -2.26 12.18
C HIS A 17 -4.95 -2.87 11.39
N GLN A 18 -5.85 -2.02 10.87
CA GLN A 18 -6.99 -2.47 10.10
C GLN A 18 -6.59 -3.05 8.74
N ILE A 19 -5.63 -2.39 8.07
CA ILE A 19 -5.08 -2.87 6.80
C ILE A 19 -4.39 -4.22 6.99
N PHE A 20 -3.63 -4.38 8.09
CA PHE A 20 -3.02 -5.66 8.42
C PHE A 20 -4.07 -6.76 8.64
N ALA A 21 -5.15 -6.46 9.35
CA ALA A 21 -6.24 -7.40 9.55
C ALA A 21 -6.88 -7.84 8.23
N TRP A 22 -7.13 -6.92 7.29
CA TRP A 22 -7.68 -7.25 5.98
C TRP A 22 -6.70 -8.07 5.12
N ILE A 23 -5.42 -7.68 5.09
CA ILE A 23 -4.39 -8.43 4.35
C ILE A 23 -4.29 -9.86 4.89
N ASN A 24 -4.26 -10.03 6.22
CA ASN A 24 -4.22 -11.35 6.82
C ASN A 24 -5.47 -12.16 6.49
N ALA A 25 -6.66 -11.56 6.56
CA ALA A 25 -7.90 -12.26 6.22
C ALA A 25 -7.98 -12.67 4.74
N VAL A 26 -7.37 -11.90 3.83
CA VAL A 26 -7.26 -12.23 2.39
C VAL A 26 -6.22 -13.34 2.16
N LEU A 27 -5.09 -13.26 2.86
CA LEU A 27 -4.00 -14.22 2.75
C LEU A 27 -4.23 -15.48 3.57
N ASP A 28 -5.25 -15.52 4.42
CA ASP A 28 -5.51 -16.71 5.23
C ASP A 28 -5.91 -17.89 4.33
N TYR A 29 -5.03 -18.88 4.27
CA TYR A 29 -5.25 -20.12 3.53
C TYR A 29 -5.92 -21.19 4.41
N ALA A 30 -6.03 -20.99 5.72
CA ALA A 30 -6.41 -22.03 6.67
C ALA A 30 -7.85 -22.54 6.49
N ASP A 31 -8.75 -21.71 5.97
CA ASP A 31 -10.16 -22.07 5.74
C ASP A 31 -10.49 -22.45 4.28
N ARG A 32 -9.48 -22.54 3.41
CA ARG A 32 -9.71 -22.89 2.00
C ARG A 32 -9.85 -24.40 1.84
N GLN A 33 -11.08 -24.88 1.68
CA GLN A 33 -11.29 -26.02 0.81
C GLN A 33 -10.78 -25.63 -0.58
N LEU A 34 -10.01 -26.54 -1.21
CA LEU A 34 -9.24 -26.32 -2.44
C LEU A 34 -9.98 -25.41 -3.45
N GLY A 35 -9.53 -24.17 -3.56
CA GLY A 35 -9.96 -23.22 -4.59
C GLY A 35 -11.03 -22.18 -4.20
N GLU A 36 -11.61 -22.23 -3.01
CA GLU A 36 -12.66 -21.28 -2.61
C GLU A 36 -12.13 -20.12 -1.76
N THR A 37 -12.64 -18.91 -2.00
CA THR A 37 -12.38 -17.73 -1.16
C THR A 37 -13.42 -17.70 -0.05
N SER A 38 -13.00 -17.67 1.22
CA SER A 38 -13.95 -17.58 2.34
C SER A 38 -14.77 -16.29 2.25
N GLN A 39 -15.99 -16.30 2.79
CA GLN A 39 -16.82 -15.09 2.87
C GLN A 39 -16.08 -13.95 3.60
N THR A 40 -15.30 -14.29 4.64
CA THR A 40 -14.47 -13.36 5.40
C THR A 40 -13.38 -12.73 4.53
N SER A 41 -12.68 -13.54 3.72
CA SER A 41 -11.65 -13.07 2.80
C SER A 41 -12.23 -12.17 1.71
N ALA A 42 -13.40 -12.52 1.17
CA ALA A 42 -14.10 -11.69 0.19
C ALA A 42 -14.52 -10.34 0.78
N GLN A 43 -15.09 -10.33 1.99
CA GLN A 43 -15.47 -9.11 2.69
C GLN A 43 -14.26 -8.23 3.03
N ALA A 44 -13.16 -8.83 3.50
CA ALA A 44 -11.91 -8.12 3.78
C ALA A 44 -11.35 -7.46 2.51
N MET A 45 -11.37 -8.17 1.37
CA MET A 45 -10.96 -7.61 0.08
C MET A 45 -11.81 -6.41 -0.33
N GLN A 46 -13.14 -6.52 -0.21
CA GLN A 46 -14.06 -5.41 -0.54
C GLN A 46 -13.78 -4.18 0.33
N GLN A 47 -13.58 -4.37 1.64
CA GLN A 47 -13.27 -3.27 2.56
C GLN A 47 -11.91 -2.64 2.27
N PHE A 48 -10.89 -3.46 1.96
CA PHE A 48 -9.57 -2.99 1.59
C PHE A 48 -9.59 -2.16 0.31
N MET A 49 -10.32 -2.62 -0.72
CA MET A 49 -10.49 -1.86 -1.97
C MET A 49 -11.22 -0.54 -1.73
N ALA A 50 -12.31 -0.54 -0.97
CA ALA A 50 -13.04 0.68 -0.62
C ALA A 50 -12.19 1.68 0.17
N TYR A 51 -11.31 1.20 1.05
CA TYR A 51 -10.31 2.05 1.71
C TYR A 51 -9.32 2.62 0.69
N GLY A 52 -8.73 1.79 -0.18
CA GLY A 52 -7.77 2.20 -1.19
C GLY A 52 -8.30 3.30 -2.11
N HIS A 53 -9.55 3.17 -2.58
CA HIS A 53 -10.20 4.20 -3.39
C HIS A 53 -10.31 5.55 -2.67
N ARG A 54 -10.76 5.54 -1.40
CA ARG A 54 -10.86 6.77 -0.60
C ARG A 54 -9.51 7.39 -0.32
N PHE A 55 -8.50 6.56 -0.04
CA PHE A 55 -7.13 7.01 0.22
C PHE A 55 -6.51 7.67 -1.01
N VAL A 56 -6.65 7.05 -2.18
CA VAL A 56 -6.19 7.60 -3.47
C VAL A 56 -6.87 8.93 -3.77
N GLU A 57 -8.19 9.02 -3.59
CA GLU A 57 -8.92 10.27 -3.83
C GLU A 57 -8.49 11.37 -2.85
N ALA A 58 -8.29 11.04 -1.58
CA ALA A 58 -7.77 12.00 -0.60
C ALA A 58 -6.38 12.52 -1.00
N ARG A 59 -5.50 11.67 -1.54
CA ARG A 59 -4.18 12.07 -2.05
C ARG A 59 -4.22 12.85 -3.36
N ARG A 60 -5.25 12.67 -4.19
CA ARG A 60 -5.47 13.53 -5.35
C ARG A 60 -5.84 14.96 -4.95
N GLN A 61 -6.66 15.11 -3.91
CA GLN A 61 -7.10 16.42 -3.41
C GLN A 61 -6.02 17.11 -2.56
N ALA A 62 -5.27 16.32 -1.78
CA ALA A 62 -4.19 16.79 -0.91
C ALA A 62 -2.98 15.83 -0.99
N PRO A 63 -2.11 15.99 -2.00
CA PRO A 63 -0.92 15.14 -2.17
C PRO A 63 0.08 15.37 -1.02
N GLY A 64 0.65 14.28 -0.51
CA GLY A 64 1.73 14.29 0.48
C GLY A 64 3.06 13.82 -0.08
N GLU A 65 4.04 13.60 0.81
CA GLU A 65 5.35 13.05 0.47
C GLU A 65 5.35 11.51 0.50
N ASP A 66 4.48 10.89 -0.29
CA ASP A 66 4.36 9.44 -0.32
C ASP A 66 4.25 8.89 -1.76
N VAL A 67 4.53 7.59 -1.91
CA VAL A 67 4.53 6.93 -3.22
C VAL A 67 3.15 6.97 -3.89
N ILE A 68 2.08 7.00 -3.11
CA ILE A 68 0.72 7.07 -3.66
C ILE A 68 0.45 8.46 -4.21
N SER A 69 0.90 9.51 -3.54
CA SER A 69 0.83 10.91 -4.00
C SER A 69 1.62 11.10 -5.30
N LEU A 70 2.82 10.54 -5.39
CA LEU A 70 3.60 10.49 -6.62
C LEU A 70 2.84 9.75 -7.74
N ALA A 71 2.25 8.59 -7.44
CA ALA A 71 1.55 7.79 -8.44
C ALA A 71 0.28 8.46 -8.97
N VAL A 72 -0.43 9.22 -8.13
CA VAL A 72 -1.71 9.86 -8.53
C VAL A 72 -1.53 11.21 -9.19
N THR A 73 -0.46 11.95 -8.86
CA THR A 73 -0.21 13.29 -9.42
C THR A 73 0.90 13.30 -10.47
N GLY A 74 1.80 12.32 -10.47
CA GLY A 74 3.02 12.32 -11.28
C GLY A 74 4.16 13.17 -10.70
N GLU A 75 3.94 13.84 -9.58
CA GLU A 75 4.89 14.76 -8.94
C GLU A 75 4.90 14.55 -7.42
N LEU A 76 5.99 14.91 -6.74
CA LEU A 76 6.04 14.95 -5.28
C LEU A 76 5.91 16.42 -4.85
N ASN A 77 5.00 16.70 -3.91
CA ASN A 77 4.87 18.03 -3.32
C ASN A 77 5.97 18.26 -2.28
N ASP A 78 7.22 18.40 -2.74
CA ASP A 78 8.30 19.17 -2.11
C ASP A 78 9.48 19.22 -3.10
N GLY A 79 10.22 20.33 -3.10
CA GLY A 79 11.38 20.64 -3.94
C GLY A 79 12.62 19.76 -3.73
N LEU A 80 12.46 18.44 -3.63
CA LEU A 80 13.57 17.47 -3.55
C LEU A 80 14.30 17.25 -4.89
N GLY A 81 13.82 17.84 -5.98
CA GLY A 81 14.40 17.65 -7.31
C GLY A 81 14.30 16.19 -7.78
N ARG A 82 14.85 15.89 -8.97
CA ARG A 82 14.84 14.52 -9.52
C ARG A 82 15.60 13.59 -8.58
N LEU A 83 14.99 12.45 -8.24
CA LEU A 83 15.64 11.38 -7.49
C LEU A 83 17.01 11.09 -8.11
N SER A 84 18.04 11.07 -7.27
CA SER A 84 19.38 10.67 -7.67
C SER A 84 19.38 9.23 -8.16
N ALA A 85 20.40 8.87 -8.97
CA ALA A 85 20.56 7.50 -9.43
C ALA A 85 20.62 6.48 -8.28
N VAL A 86 21.10 6.90 -7.10
CA VAL A 86 21.18 6.06 -5.89
C VAL A 86 19.79 5.81 -5.30
N GLU A 87 18.94 6.83 -5.20
CA GLU A 87 17.58 6.69 -4.67
C GLU A 87 16.70 5.85 -5.61
N GLN A 88 16.86 6.02 -6.92
CA GLN A 88 16.20 5.17 -7.92
C GLN A 88 16.65 3.71 -7.78
N TRP A 89 17.94 3.47 -7.54
CA TRP A 89 18.51 2.13 -7.37
C TRP A 89 18.08 1.47 -6.05
N MET A 90 17.91 2.26 -4.99
CA MET A 90 17.33 1.82 -3.72
C MET A 90 15.85 1.46 -3.86
N GLY A 91 15.06 2.29 -4.57
CA GLY A 91 13.66 1.99 -4.89
C GLY A 91 13.52 0.69 -5.69
N PHE A 92 14.36 0.50 -6.72
CA PHE A 92 14.40 -0.73 -7.50
C PHE A 92 14.75 -1.97 -6.65
N ASN A 93 15.80 -1.90 -5.82
CA ASN A 93 16.17 -3.02 -4.94
C ASN A 93 15.12 -3.31 -3.88
N PHE A 94 14.43 -2.29 -3.38
CA PHE A 94 13.37 -2.48 -2.41
C PHE A 94 12.17 -3.24 -3.01
N VAL A 95 11.78 -2.88 -4.23
CA VAL A 95 10.70 -3.56 -4.97
C VAL A 95 11.10 -4.98 -5.39
N MET A 96 12.35 -5.18 -5.80
CA MET A 96 12.85 -6.49 -6.29
C MET A 96 13.26 -7.44 -5.16
N GLY A 97 13.78 -6.93 -4.05
CA GLY A 97 14.28 -7.72 -2.91
C GLY A 97 13.18 -8.19 -1.95
N ALA A 98 12.03 -7.52 -1.93
CA ALA A 98 10.88 -7.91 -1.12
C ALA A 98 10.01 -9.02 -1.76
N GLY A 99 10.38 -9.51 -2.94
CA GLY A 99 9.71 -10.58 -3.68
C GLY A 99 10.21 -12.01 -3.38
N ARG A 100 10.87 -12.23 -2.25
CA ARG A 100 11.25 -13.57 -1.77
C ARG A 100 10.63 -13.88 -0.41
#